data_AF-A0A1F8RWV4-F1
#
_entry.id   AF-A0A1F8RWV4-F1
#
_cell.length_a   1.000
_cell.length_b   1.000
_cell.length_c   1.000
_cell.angle_alpha   90.00
_cell.angle_beta   90.00
_cell.angle_gamma   90.00
#
_symmetry.space_group_name_H-M   'P 1'
#
loop_
_entity.id
_entity.type
_entity.pdbx_description
1 polymer ?
#
loop_
_entity_poly.entity_id
_entity_poly.type
_entity_poly.pdbx_seq_one_letter_code
_entity_poly.pdbx_strand_id
1 'polypeptide(L)'
;MGKWGFLTNHALVLIHVANHPRSTLREIAHAVGITERAALSILRSLEEEAIVYRQKEGRRNRYWVDFDALLQYQMRGPYSVAELAQNLMDISKRLRQPASWPAPPPKRVARRPRR
;
A
#
# COMPACT_ATOMS: atom_id res chain seq x y z
N MET A 1 5.46 -10.93 14.01
CA MET A 1 4.00 -10.89 14.23
C MET A 1 3.45 -9.75 13.38
N GLY A 2 2.75 -10.05 12.30
CA GLY A 2 2.23 -9.02 11.40
C GLY A 2 1.14 -8.23 12.10
N LYS A 3 1.38 -6.94 12.37
CA LYS A 3 0.31 -5.99 12.66
C LYS A 3 -0.64 -6.02 11.46
N TRP A 4 -1.95 -6.06 11.72
CA TRP A 4 -2.93 -5.91 10.65
C TRP A 4 -2.67 -4.59 9.91
N GLY A 5 -2.43 -4.68 8.61
CA GLY A 5 -2.17 -3.56 7.73
C GLY A 5 -3.24 -3.51 6.66
N PHE A 6 -3.78 -2.32 6.41
CA PHE A 6 -4.78 -2.11 5.36
C PHE A 6 -4.22 -2.37 3.96
N LEU A 7 -2.92 -2.08 3.74
CA LEU A 7 -2.21 -2.31 2.50
C LEU A 7 -1.30 -3.53 2.58
N THR A 8 -1.14 -4.22 1.45
CA THR A 8 -0.17 -5.32 1.32
C THR A 8 1.25 -4.77 1.27
N ASN A 9 2.23 -5.60 1.64
CA ASN A 9 3.65 -5.23 1.51
C ASN A 9 4.04 -4.91 0.05
N HIS A 10 3.41 -5.54 -0.94
CA HIS A 10 3.62 -5.21 -2.36
C HIS A 10 3.22 -3.77 -2.67
N ALA A 11 2.02 -3.35 -2.23
CA ALA A 11 1.56 -1.98 -2.41
C ALA A 11 2.47 -0.98 -1.69
N LEU A 12 2.89 -1.29 -0.46
CA LEU A 12 3.78 -0.41 0.31
C LEU A 12 5.17 -0.26 -0.33
N VAL A 13 5.77 -1.34 -0.82
CA VAL A 13 7.05 -1.29 -1.55
C VAL A 13 6.90 -0.48 -2.83
N LEU A 14 5.85 -0.73 -3.62
CA LEU A 14 5.58 -0.01 -4.87
C LEU A 14 5.45 1.50 -4.64
N ILE A 15 4.64 1.91 -3.65
CA ILE A 15 4.48 3.32 -3.27
C ILE A 15 5.83 3.91 -2.83
N HIS A 16 6.62 3.16 -2.05
CA HIS A 16 7.90 3.66 -1.58
C HIS A 16 8.88 3.93 -2.73
N VAL A 17 9.05 2.97 -3.66
CA VAL A 17 10.00 3.14 -4.78
C VAL A 17 9.53 4.16 -5.81
N ALA A 18 8.22 4.35 -5.98
CA ALA A 18 7.68 5.42 -6.81
C ALA A 18 8.09 6.80 -6.29
N ASN A 19 8.08 7.00 -4.97
CA ASN A 19 8.44 8.26 -4.33
C ASN A 19 9.97 8.41 -4.09
N HIS A 20 10.68 7.30 -3.93
CA HIS A 20 12.11 7.28 -3.61
C HIS A 20 12.87 6.33 -4.57
N PRO A 21 13.02 6.71 -5.85
CA PRO A 21 13.51 5.81 -6.89
C PRO A 21 14.97 5.38 -6.70
N ARG A 22 15.74 6.00 -5.79
CA ARG A 22 17.14 5.67 -5.48
C ARG A 22 17.33 4.95 -4.14
N SER A 23 16.23 4.55 -3.49
CA SER A 23 16.30 3.84 -2.20
C SER A 23 16.98 2.49 -2.35
N THR A 24 17.83 2.17 -1.39
CA THR A 24 18.45 0.85 -1.24
C THR A 24 17.43 -0.17 -0.70
N LEU A 25 17.71 -1.46 -0.88
CA LEU A 25 16.88 -2.53 -0.30
C LEU A 25 16.69 -2.37 1.20
N ARG A 26 17.73 -1.90 1.90
CA ARG A 26 17.71 -1.62 3.34
C ARG A 26 16.74 -0.50 3.70
N GLU A 27 16.78 0.62 2.96
CA GLU A 27 15.87 1.75 3.16
C GLU A 27 14.41 1.34 2.88
N ILE A 28 14.17 0.59 1.81
CA ILE A 28 12.84 0.08 1.45
C ILE A 28 12.31 -0.85 2.55
N ALA A 29 13.13 -1.82 2.99
CA ALA A 29 12.76 -2.78 4.03
C ALA A 29 12.42 -2.07 5.35
N HIS A 30 13.24 -1.09 5.75
CA HIS A 30 13.02 -0.30 6.95
C HIS A 30 11.74 0.54 6.87
N ALA A 31 11.50 1.21 5.73
CA ALA A 31 10.32 2.05 5.54
C ALA A 31 9.00 1.25 5.55
N VAL A 32 9.02 0.04 4.99
CA VAL A 32 7.84 -0.83 4.90
C VAL A 32 7.67 -1.69 6.17
N GLY A 33 8.73 -1.90 6.96
CA GLY A 33 8.71 -2.74 8.15
C GLY A 33 8.81 -4.24 7.84
N ILE A 34 9.58 -4.60 6.81
CA ILE A 34 9.83 -5.98 6.36
C ILE A 34 11.34 -6.28 6.36
N THR A 35 11.70 -7.53 6.07
CA THR A 35 13.11 -7.91 5.91
C THR A 35 13.64 -7.48 4.53
N GLU A 36 14.95 -7.26 4.40
CA GLU A 36 15.58 -6.95 3.10
C GLU A 36 15.33 -8.06 2.06
N ARG A 37 15.31 -9.32 2.50
CA ARG A 37 14.96 -10.47 1.65
C ARG A 37 13.52 -10.39 1.14
N ALA A 38 12.57 -9.98 1.99
CA ALA A 38 11.19 -9.78 1.58
C ALA A 38 11.05 -8.61 0.59
N ALA A 39 11.72 -7.49 0.86
CA ALA A 39 11.75 -6.34 -0.06
C ALA A 39 12.33 -6.73 -1.44
N LEU A 40 13.43 -7.48 -1.46
CA LEU A 40 14.02 -8.00 -2.70
C LEU A 40 13.07 -8.96 -3.44
N SER A 41 12.42 -9.87 -2.72
CA SER A 41 11.46 -10.80 -3.32
C SER A 41 10.29 -10.06 -3.97
N ILE A 42 9.74 -9.06 -3.27
CA ILE A 42 8.63 -8.23 -3.76
C ILE A 42 9.06 -7.44 -5.00
N LEU A 43 10.24 -6.81 -4.98
CA LEU A 43 10.74 -6.07 -6.14
C LEU A 43 10.93 -6.98 -7.36
N ARG A 44 11.42 -8.21 -7.16
CA ARG A 44 11.52 -9.18 -8.24
C ARG A 44 10.16 -9.55 -8.82
N SER A 45 9.15 -9.80 -7.98
CA SER A 45 7.80 -10.06 -8.46
C SER A 45 7.22 -8.85 -9.21
N LEU A 46 7.49 -7.62 -8.76
CA LEU A 46 7.08 -6.41 -9.50
C LEU A 46 7.85 -6.23 -10.83
N GLU A 47 9.12 -6.65 -10.90
CA GLU A 47 9.91 -6.68 -12.14
C GLU A 47 9.39 -7.75 -13.12
N GLU A 48 9.00 -8.93 -12.62
CA GLU A 48 8.44 -10.04 -13.40
C GLU A 48 7.11 -9.66 -14.06
N GLU A 49 6.28 -8.87 -13.37
CA GLU A 49 5.01 -8.35 -13.88
C GLU A 49 5.17 -7.09 -14.74
N ALA A 50 6.41 -6.68 -15.06
CA ALA A 50 6.73 -5.45 -15.80
C ALA A 50 6.17 -4.16 -15.16
N ILE A 51 5.88 -4.18 -13.86
CA ILE A 51 5.37 -3.01 -13.11
C ILE A 51 6.53 -2.12 -12.65
N VAL A 52 7.67 -2.72 -12.32
CA VAL A 52 8.87 -1.99 -11.87
C VAL A 52 10.04 -2.33 -12.79
N TYR A 53 10.78 -1.29 -13.21
CA TYR A 53 12.05 -1.42 -13.89
C TYR A 53 13.19 -1.01 -12.97
N ARG A 54 14.28 -1.75 -12.99
CA ARG A 54 15.50 -1.46 -12.24
C ARG A 54 16.69 -1.32 -13.18
N GLN A 55 17.44 -0.24 -13.00
CA GLN A 55 18.73 -0.03 -13.66
C GLN A 55 19.80 0.26 -12.61
N LYS A 56 20.99 -0.28 -12.82
CA LYS A 56 22.15 0.01 -11.97
C LYS A 56 22.76 1.36 -12.39
N GLU A 57 22.72 2.35 -11.50
CA GLU A 57 23.42 3.63 -11.60
C GLU A 57 24.64 3.60 -10.66
N GLY A 58 25.78 3.15 -11.18
CA GLY A 58 27.03 3.04 -10.42
C GLY A 58 26.94 2.02 -9.27
N ARG A 59 26.98 2.50 -8.02
CA ARG A 59 26.86 1.66 -6.81
C ARG A 59 25.43 1.47 -6.33
N ARG A 60 24.45 2.18 -6.92
CA ARG A 60 23.04 2.14 -6.51
C ARG A 60 22.16 1.62 -7.64
N ASN A 61 20.98 1.17 -7.26
CA ASN A 61 19.91 0.95 -8.21
C ASN A 61 19.06 2.21 -8.31
N ARG A 62 18.53 2.47 -9.50
CA ARG A 62 17.40 3.36 -9.70
C ARG A 62 16.21 2.53 -10.16
N TYR A 63 15.04 2.83 -9.62
CA TYR A 63 13.77 2.19 -9.90
C TYR A 63 12.85 3.15 -10.66
N TRP A 64 12.07 2.60 -11.58
CA TRP A 64 10.98 3.27 -12.27
C TRP A 64 9.74 2.40 -12.17
N VAL A 65 8.58 3.03 -12.03
CA VAL A 65 7.29 2.36 -12.02
C VAL A 65 6.62 2.62 -13.36
N ASP A 66 6.17 1.55 -14.01
CA ASP A 66 5.30 1.64 -15.16
C ASP A 66 3.86 1.73 -14.68
N PHE A 67 3.31 2.94 -14.73
CA PHE A 67 1.94 3.18 -14.30
C PHE A 67 0.92 2.63 -15.27
N ASP A 68 1.26 2.48 -16.56
CA ASP A 68 0.35 1.89 -17.55
C ASP A 68 0.22 0.38 -17.31
N ALA A 69 1.35 -0.30 -17.09
CA ALA A 69 1.36 -1.71 -16.68
C ALA A 69 0.62 -1.91 -15.35
N LEU A 70 0.83 -1.02 -14.38
CA LEU A 70 0.13 -1.05 -13.10
C LEU A 70 -1.40 -0.87 -13.25
N LEU A 71 -1.85 0.03 -14.13
CA LEU A 71 -3.27 0.28 -14.39
C LEU A 71 -3.94 -0.89 -15.12
N GLN A 72 -3.20 -1.56 -16.00
CA GLN A 72 -3.65 -2.75 -16.71
C GLN A 72 -3.61 -4.01 -15.84
N TYR A 73 -2.86 -3.99 -14.73
CA TYR A 73 -2.82 -5.10 -13.79
C TYR A 73 -4.21 -5.34 -13.21
N GLN A 74 -4.84 -6.43 -13.65
CA GLN A 74 -6.12 -6.86 -13.12
C GLN A 74 -5.93 -7.34 -11.69
N MET A 75 -6.26 -6.46 -10.73
CA MET A 75 -6.54 -6.88 -9.37
C MET A 75 -7.62 -7.97 -9.44
N ARG A 76 -7.35 -9.15 -8.86
CA ARG A 76 -8.38 -10.19 -8.69
C ARG A 76 -9.45 -9.62 -7.74
N GLY A 77 -10.50 -9.02 -8.30
CA GLY A 77 -11.53 -8.31 -7.56
C GLY A 77 -12.38 -7.40 -8.45
N PRO A 78 -13.41 -6.75 -7.91
CA PRO A 78 -14.38 -5.98 -8.70
C PRO A 78 -13.89 -4.60 -9.14
N TYR A 79 -12.68 -4.16 -8.74
CA TYR A 79 -12.16 -2.83 -9.03
C TYR A 79 -10.81 -2.90 -9.73
N SER A 80 -10.65 -2.14 -10.81
CA SER A 80 -9.36 -1.84 -11.44
C SER A 80 -8.47 -1.00 -10.51
N VAL A 81 -7.15 -0.95 -10.78
CA VAL A 81 -6.23 -0.09 -10.03
C VAL A 81 -6.58 1.40 -10.21
N ALA A 82 -7.08 1.78 -11.39
CA ALA A 82 -7.57 3.12 -11.68
C ALA A 82 -8.75 3.50 -10.75
N GLU A 83 -9.76 2.64 -10.67
CA GLU A 83 -10.92 2.84 -9.80
C GLU A 83 -10.52 2.84 -8.33
N LEU A 84 -9.60 1.97 -7.92
CA LEU A 84 -9.07 1.96 -6.56
C LEU A 84 -8.41 3.31 -6.22
N ALA A 85 -7.55 3.83 -7.09
CA ALA A 85 -6.89 5.12 -6.90
C ALA A 85 -7.92 6.26 -6.78
N GLN A 86 -8.91 6.29 -7.68
CA GLN A 86 -9.97 7.29 -7.66
C GLN A 86 -10.78 7.22 -6.36
N ASN A 87 -11.21 6.02 -5.96
CA ASN A 87 -11.97 5.82 -4.72
C ASN A 87 -11.16 6.21 -3.48
N LEU A 88 -9.87 5.89 -3.41
CA LEU A 88 -9.00 6.31 -2.31
C LEU A 88 -8.82 7.83 -2.25
N MET A 89 -8.71 8.50 -3.40
CA MET A 89 -8.69 9.97 -3.46
C MET A 89 -9.99 10.58 -2.94
N ASP A 90 -11.14 10.01 -3.28
CA ASP A 90 -12.43 10.50 -2.83
C ASP A 90 -12.67 10.23 -1.33
N ILE A 91 -12.22 9.07 -0.82
CA ILE A 91 -12.18 8.80 0.62
C ILE A 91 -11.28 9.83 1.33
N SER A 92 -10.09 10.12 0.79
CA SER A 92 -9.17 11.11 1.36
C SER A 92 -9.80 12.52 1.42
N LYS A 93 -10.56 12.93 0.40
CA LYS A 93 -11.32 14.19 0.42
C LYS A 93 -12.37 14.20 1.53
N ARG A 94 -13.11 13.11 1.72
CA ARG A 94 -14.12 12.98 2.79
C ARG A 94 -13.50 13.01 4.18
N LEU A 95 -12.34 12.38 4.38
CA LEU A 95 -11.62 12.40 5.65
C LEU A 95 -11.10 13.80 6.04
N ARG A 96 -10.81 14.64 5.03
CA ARG A 96 -10.41 16.05 5.26
C ARG A 96 -11.58 16.96 5.59
N GLN A 97 -12.80 16.57 5.26
CA GLN A 97 -13.98 17.27 5.74
C GLN A 97 -14.22 16.85 7.20
N PRO A 98 -14.48 17.78 8.13
CA PRO A 98 -14.87 17.40 9.48
C PRO A 98 -16.15 16.60 9.37
N ALA A 99 -16.03 15.29 9.56
CA ALA A 99 -17.18 14.41 9.57
C ALA A 99 -18.11 14.91 10.68
N SER A 100 -19.33 15.31 10.32
CA SER A 100 -20.47 15.23 11.24
C SER A 100 -20.78 13.74 11.43
N TRP A 101 -19.84 13.00 12.01
CA TRP A 101 -20.04 11.59 12.30
C TRP A 101 -21.12 11.55 13.39
N PRO A 102 -22.32 10.99 13.12
CA PRO A 102 -23.29 10.82 14.18
C PRO A 102 -22.63 9.93 15.23
N ALA A 103 -22.66 10.36 16.48
CA ALA A 103 -22.05 9.61 17.57
C ALA A 103 -22.51 8.14 17.47
N PRO A 104 -21.58 7.16 17.54
CA PRO A 104 -21.96 5.76 17.46
C PRO A 104 -23.03 5.48 18.52
N PRO A 105 -24.09 4.71 18.20
CA PRO A 105 -25.14 4.44 19.16
C PRO A 105 -24.51 3.88 20.44
N PRO A 106 -24.96 4.32 21.63
CA PRO A 106 -24.37 3.88 22.88
C PRO A 106 -24.39 2.35 22.91
N LYS A 107 -23.23 1.74 23.19
CA LYS A 107 -23.11 0.29 23.35
C LYS A 107 -24.17 -0.14 24.36
N ARG A 108 -25.14 -0.97 23.95
CA ARG A 108 -26.15 -1.52 24.87
C ARG A 108 -25.41 -2.26 25.97
N VAL A 109 -25.28 -1.63 27.15
CA VAL A 109 -24.81 -2.31 28.35
C VAL A 109 -25.88 -3.34 28.67
N ALA A 110 -25.55 -4.62 28.48
CA ALA A 110 -26.40 -5.72 28.90
C ALA A 110 -26.71 -5.52 30.38
N ARG A 111 -27.97 -5.20 30.70
CA ARG A 111 -28.44 -5.11 32.08
C ARG A 111 -28.26 -6.50 32.68
N ARG A 112 -27.28 -6.66 33.56
CA ARG A 112 -27.17 -7.86 34.40
C ARG A 112 -28.50 -8.01 35.16
N PRO A 113 -29.14 -9.18 35.14
CA PRO A 113 -30.34 -9.39 35.94
C PRO A 113 -29.94 -9.24 37.42
N ARG A 114 -30.66 -8.38 38.14
CA ARG A 114 -30.55 -8.31 39.61
C ARG A 114 -31.06 -9.63 40.15
N ARG A 115 -30.20 -10.33 40.90
CA ARG A 115 -30.60 -11.39 41.83
C ARG A 115 -31.29 -10.77 43.03
#